data_AF-A0A829BM30-F1
#
_entry.id   AF-A0A829BM30-F1
#
_cell.length_a   1.000
_cell.length_b   1.000
_cell.length_c   1.000
_cell.angle_alpha   90.00
_cell.angle_beta   90.00
_cell.angle_gamma   90.00
#
_symmetry.space_group_name_H-M   'P 1'
#
loop_
_entity.id
_entity.type
_entity.pdbx_description
1 polymer ?
#
loop_
_entity_poly.entity_id
_entity_poly.type
_entity_poly.pdbx_seq_one_letter_code
_entity_poly.pdbx_strand_id
1 'polypeptide(L)'
;MTDELITYFKIGLAPNEYDYLYQAMLKKYDEDTIINSGLFNLSDSNSIYDAFRNRIMFPLTDEFGHIIGFSGRIWTEEDTSKKLAKYKNTRSTIIFNKSYELYHLDKAKAAAKKEHELYLMEGFMDVIAAYRAGIPNAVASMGTALTPEHVKHLRKFTKKVILTYDGDKAGQNAIAKSLDLLSNMAVEIVRIPGQMDPDEFIKENSEEELEKLLKQARISSAEFWIEHLKPENIDNLQAEIDYVEKIAKVIATSPSITAQNTYINKVAEFLPDFDYLQVEQAVNNERLQTRSQISEQESANQQVLIDLPVTKQLTALTKAESQLFHRLLHHDYLLNEFRNRAHFKFTTPELQELYQILKTNGEINAYDLSQLSDQLQETYYRVLEENLPEEIAEDEIRQIEDQIDKCLQRQEMRKQSKAIRESSNHGDVDTAVEGLAALIAQKRNME
;
A
#
# COMPACT_ATOMS: atom_id res chain seq x y z
N MET A 1 -8.88 36.54 19.18
CA MET A 1 -10.22 35.98 18.89
C MET A 1 -11.09 37.12 18.39
N THR A 2 -11.58 37.05 17.16
CA THR A 2 -12.51 38.01 16.56
C THR A 2 -13.91 37.40 16.49
N ASP A 3 -14.95 38.22 16.36
CA ASP A 3 -16.34 37.74 16.23
C ASP A 3 -16.53 36.83 15.00
N GLU A 4 -15.77 37.08 13.94
CA GLU A 4 -15.74 36.23 12.75
C GLU A 4 -15.23 34.82 13.05
N LEU A 5 -14.16 34.69 13.84
CA LEU A 5 -13.63 33.38 14.26
C LEU A 5 -14.59 32.64 15.18
N ILE A 6 -15.20 33.37 16.12
CA ILE A 6 -16.23 32.82 17.02
C ILE A 6 -17.39 32.26 16.19
N THR A 7 -17.85 33.00 15.18
CA THR A 7 -18.91 32.57 14.27
C THR A 7 -18.48 31.39 13.41
N TYR A 8 -17.28 31.47 12.82
CA TYR A 8 -16.75 30.41 11.95
C TYR A 8 -16.65 29.09 12.70
N PHE A 9 -16.01 29.07 13.88
CA PHE A 9 -15.86 27.86 14.70
C PHE A 9 -17.10 27.53 15.56
N LYS A 10 -18.18 28.32 15.45
CA LYS A 10 -19.43 28.14 16.21
C LYS A 10 -19.17 28.04 17.72
N ILE A 11 -18.28 28.88 18.25
CA ILE A 11 -17.89 28.87 19.66
C ILE A 11 -19.06 29.41 20.50
N GLY A 12 -19.41 28.67 21.56
CA GLY A 12 -20.49 29.01 22.47
C GLY A 12 -20.05 29.10 23.92
N LEU A 13 -21.02 29.26 24.82
CA LEU A 13 -20.82 29.27 26.26
C LEU A 13 -21.87 28.38 26.93
N ALA A 14 -21.41 27.43 27.74
CA ALA A 14 -22.28 26.72 28.68
C ALA A 14 -22.43 27.57 29.94
N PRO A 15 -23.65 27.98 30.34
CA PRO A 15 -23.87 28.82 31.50
C PRO A 15 -23.43 28.12 32.80
N ASN A 16 -23.26 28.91 33.86
CA ASN A 16 -22.95 28.40 35.19
C ASN A 16 -24.23 27.96 35.93
N GLU A 17 -24.95 27.02 35.32
CA GLU A 17 -26.20 26.45 35.83
C GLU A 17 -26.13 24.93 35.77
N TYR A 18 -26.86 24.24 36.66
CA TYR A 18 -26.70 22.79 36.83
C TYR A 18 -27.44 21.97 35.76
N ASP A 19 -28.61 22.42 35.33
CA ASP A 19 -29.56 21.69 34.49
C ASP A 19 -30.20 22.58 33.40
N TYR A 20 -29.56 23.70 33.05
CA TYR A 20 -30.09 24.67 32.08
C TYR A 20 -30.41 24.02 30.72
N LEU A 21 -29.46 23.27 30.17
CA LEU A 21 -29.64 22.57 28.91
C LEU A 21 -30.68 21.46 29.06
N TYR A 22 -30.67 20.73 30.18
CA TYR A 22 -31.61 19.65 30.45
C TYR A 22 -33.06 20.15 30.43
N GLN A 23 -33.36 21.23 31.15
CA GLN A 23 -34.70 21.84 31.18
C GLN A 23 -35.17 22.31 29.79
N ALA A 24 -34.24 22.78 28.95
CA ALA A 24 -34.54 23.20 27.58
C ALA A 24 -34.77 22.01 26.63
N MET A 25 -34.09 20.89 26.84
CA MET A 25 -34.14 19.70 25.96
C MET A 25 -35.24 18.72 26.33
N LEU A 26 -35.62 18.62 27.61
CA LEU A 26 -36.69 17.74 28.09
C LEU A 26 -38.05 18.00 27.40
N LYS A 27 -38.25 19.23 26.90
CA LYS A 27 -39.46 19.62 26.15
C LYS A 27 -39.44 19.21 24.68
N LYS A 28 -38.29 18.75 24.17
CA LYS A 28 -38.03 18.54 22.73
C LYS A 28 -37.66 17.10 22.39
N TYR A 29 -37.06 16.38 23.33
CA TYR A 29 -36.51 15.04 23.12
C TYR A 29 -36.92 14.11 24.27
N ASP A 30 -37.02 12.82 23.96
CA ASP A 30 -37.24 11.78 24.96
C ASP A 30 -36.00 11.56 25.85
N GLU A 31 -36.22 10.94 27.00
CA GLU A 31 -35.20 10.74 28.02
C GLU A 31 -34.05 9.82 27.54
N ASP A 32 -34.35 8.81 26.72
CA ASP A 32 -33.34 7.90 26.17
C ASP A 32 -32.39 8.65 25.23
N THR A 33 -32.91 9.52 24.36
CA THR A 33 -32.11 10.40 23.49
C THR A 33 -31.23 11.34 24.30
N ILE A 34 -31.77 11.94 25.37
CA ILE A 34 -31.03 12.83 26.27
C ILE A 34 -29.86 12.07 26.91
N ILE A 35 -30.11 10.93 27.54
CA ILE A 35 -29.08 10.14 28.23
C ILE A 35 -27.97 9.69 27.27
N ASN A 36 -28.32 9.25 26.06
CA ASN A 36 -27.36 8.73 25.09
C ASN A 36 -26.60 9.81 24.30
N SER A 37 -27.00 11.09 24.40
CA SER A 37 -26.35 12.21 23.69
C SER A 37 -24.92 12.52 24.17
N GLY A 38 -24.55 12.06 25.37
CA GLY A 38 -23.27 12.42 26.01
C GLY A 38 -23.20 13.86 26.52
N LEU A 39 -24.30 14.62 26.48
CA LEU A 39 -24.40 16.00 26.98
C LEU A 39 -24.88 16.09 28.43
N PHE A 40 -25.29 14.98 29.03
CA PHE A 40 -25.84 14.92 30.37
C PHE A 40 -25.15 13.82 31.19
N ASN A 41 -25.15 13.98 32.51
CA ASN A 41 -24.72 12.94 33.44
C ASN A 41 -25.85 12.66 34.44
N LEU A 42 -25.85 11.44 34.97
CA LEU A 42 -26.73 11.02 36.05
C LEU A 42 -26.00 11.19 37.38
N SER A 43 -26.69 11.72 38.39
CA SER A 43 -26.19 11.82 39.77
C SER A 43 -26.54 10.56 40.57
N ASP A 44 -25.91 10.41 41.75
CA ASP A 44 -26.22 9.32 42.69
C ASP A 44 -27.67 9.39 43.23
N SER A 45 -28.28 10.57 43.20
CA SER A 45 -29.70 10.76 43.56
C SER A 45 -30.64 10.61 42.35
N ASN A 46 -30.17 9.99 41.26
CA ASN A 46 -30.91 9.74 40.03
C ASN A 46 -31.42 11.01 39.32
N SER A 47 -30.77 12.16 39.57
CA SER A 47 -31.06 13.41 38.86
C SER A 47 -30.12 13.60 37.67
N ILE A 48 -30.69 14.01 36.53
CA ILE A 48 -29.94 14.32 35.31
C ILE A 48 -29.46 15.77 35.37
N TYR A 49 -28.21 16.01 35.02
CA TYR A 49 -27.61 17.35 35.00
C TYR A 49 -26.66 17.53 33.82
N ASP A 50 -26.37 18.78 33.48
CA ASP A 50 -25.57 19.14 32.30
C ASP A 50 -24.11 18.67 32.44
N ALA A 51 -23.58 18.04 31.39
CA ALA A 51 -22.19 17.59 31.40
C ALA A 51 -21.19 18.74 31.36
N PHE A 52 -21.58 19.88 30.79
CA PHE A 52 -20.76 21.07 30.69
C PHE A 52 -21.39 22.20 31.46
N ARG A 53 -20.61 22.85 32.33
CA ARG A 53 -21.06 23.99 33.14
C ARG A 53 -19.95 25.01 33.19
N ASN A 54 -20.29 26.29 33.03
CA ASN A 54 -19.38 27.42 33.05
C ASN A 54 -18.14 27.23 32.13
N ARG A 55 -18.36 26.82 30.87
CA ARG A 55 -17.28 26.49 29.93
C ARG A 55 -17.49 27.13 28.58
N ILE A 56 -16.41 27.61 27.96
CA ILE A 56 -16.39 27.97 26.54
C ILE A 56 -16.51 26.67 25.75
N MET A 57 -17.49 26.62 24.85
CA MET A 57 -17.90 25.41 24.14
C MET A 57 -17.41 25.44 22.70
N PHE A 58 -16.73 24.37 22.29
CA PHE A 58 -16.25 24.12 20.95
C PHE A 58 -17.01 22.92 20.39
N PRO A 59 -17.84 23.08 19.34
CA PRO A 59 -18.53 21.96 18.74
C PRO A 59 -17.54 21.06 18.01
N LEU A 60 -17.73 19.75 18.14
CA LEU A 60 -16.99 18.71 17.43
C LEU A 60 -17.88 18.22 16.29
N THR A 61 -17.32 18.17 15.08
CA THR A 61 -18.05 17.82 13.86
C THR A 61 -17.50 16.56 13.23
N ASP A 62 -18.39 15.80 12.57
CA ASP A 62 -17.98 14.73 11.66
C ASP A 62 -17.37 15.32 10.38
N GLU A 63 -16.92 14.46 9.46
CA GLU A 63 -16.38 14.89 8.16
C GLU A 63 -17.38 15.67 7.28
N PHE A 64 -18.69 15.61 7.58
CA PHE A 64 -19.77 16.29 6.83
C PHE A 64 -20.18 17.62 7.47
N GLY A 65 -19.66 17.95 8.66
CA GLY A 65 -20.00 19.17 9.39
C GLY A 65 -21.18 19.04 10.35
N HIS A 66 -21.69 17.83 10.59
CA HIS A 66 -22.71 17.58 11.61
C HIS A 66 -22.08 17.61 13.00
N ILE A 67 -22.73 18.29 13.94
CA ILE A 67 -22.24 18.35 15.33
C ILE A 67 -22.51 17.01 16.01
N ILE A 68 -21.45 16.34 16.43
CA ILE A 68 -21.48 15.00 17.04
C ILE A 68 -21.05 15.03 18.51
N GLY A 69 -20.45 16.12 18.98
CA GLY A 69 -20.03 16.29 20.36
C GLY A 69 -19.55 17.70 20.64
N PHE A 70 -19.00 17.91 21.83
CA PHE A 70 -18.45 19.19 22.26
C PHE A 70 -17.19 19.00 23.09
N SER A 71 -16.33 20.03 23.05
CA SER A 71 -15.27 20.25 24.02
C SER A 71 -15.54 21.53 24.79
N GLY A 72 -15.32 21.49 26.10
CA GLY A 72 -15.55 22.60 27.01
C GLY A 72 -14.27 23.03 27.72
N ARG A 73 -13.88 24.30 27.57
CA ARG A 73 -12.72 24.91 28.25
C ARG A 73 -13.16 25.77 29.43
N ILE A 74 -12.52 25.63 30.58
CA ILE A 74 -12.72 26.57 31.71
C ILE A 74 -12.17 27.95 31.36
N TRP A 75 -12.78 29.00 31.89
CA TRP A 75 -12.40 30.38 31.54
C TRP A 75 -12.34 31.32 32.74
N THR A 76 -12.67 30.84 33.95
CA THR A 76 -12.61 31.62 35.19
C THR A 76 -11.46 31.20 36.08
N GLU A 77 -10.93 32.13 36.88
CA GLU A 77 -9.91 31.85 37.90
C GLU A 77 -10.45 30.93 39.01
N GLU A 78 -11.74 31.04 39.32
CA GLU A 78 -12.41 30.19 40.29
C GLU A 78 -12.39 28.71 39.85
N ASP A 79 -12.67 28.42 38.58
CA ASP A 79 -12.61 27.05 38.05
C ASP A 79 -11.19 26.47 38.10
N THR A 80 -10.20 27.33 37.88
CA THR A 80 -8.78 26.98 37.93
C THR A 80 -8.34 26.66 39.36
N SER A 81 -8.75 27.47 40.34
CA SER A 81 -8.43 27.26 41.76
C SER A 81 -9.11 26.00 42.32
N LYS A 82 -10.28 25.62 41.80
CA LYS A 82 -10.98 24.35 42.10
C LYS A 82 -10.31 23.11 41.49
N LYS A 83 -9.19 23.25 40.78
CA LYS A 83 -8.46 22.15 40.09
C LYS A 83 -9.33 21.38 39.10
N LEU A 84 -10.29 22.04 38.47
CA LEU A 84 -11.08 21.43 37.41
C LEU A 84 -10.20 21.20 36.17
N ALA A 85 -10.48 20.13 35.41
CA ALA A 85 -9.78 19.88 34.16
C ALA A 85 -9.94 21.06 33.19
N LYS A 86 -8.81 21.57 32.67
CA LYS A 86 -8.73 22.70 31.73
C LYS A 86 -9.67 22.49 30.54
N TYR A 87 -9.66 21.27 29.99
CA TYR A 87 -10.51 20.81 28.92
C TYR A 87 -11.34 19.60 29.34
N LYS A 88 -12.56 19.51 28.82
CA LYS A 88 -13.45 18.36 28.97
C LYS A 88 -14.07 18.08 27.62
N ASN A 89 -13.98 16.85 27.12
CA ASN A 89 -14.62 16.44 25.88
C ASN A 89 -15.88 15.61 26.19
N THR A 90 -16.84 15.60 25.26
CA THR A 90 -17.95 14.64 25.26
C THR A 90 -17.39 13.20 25.37
N ARG A 91 -18.12 12.34 26.10
CA ARG A 91 -17.79 10.90 26.18
C ARG A 91 -18.07 10.24 24.84
N SER A 92 -17.52 9.06 24.58
CA SER A 92 -17.86 8.34 23.35
C SER A 92 -19.36 8.04 23.31
N THR A 93 -19.98 8.28 22.16
CA THR A 93 -21.41 8.03 21.91
C THR A 93 -21.54 7.23 20.61
N ILE A 94 -22.77 6.88 20.24
CA ILE A 94 -23.03 6.20 18.95
C ILE A 94 -22.64 7.07 17.74
N ILE A 95 -22.62 8.40 17.90
CA ILE A 95 -22.25 9.35 16.84
C ILE A 95 -20.86 9.97 17.01
N PHE A 96 -20.17 9.73 18.14
CA PHE A 96 -18.89 10.34 18.42
C PHE A 96 -17.86 9.33 18.93
N ASN A 97 -16.80 9.15 18.16
CA ASN A 97 -15.66 8.31 18.51
C ASN A 97 -14.35 9.10 18.39
N LYS A 98 -13.71 9.39 19.53
CA LYS A 98 -12.44 10.12 19.59
C LYS A 98 -11.27 9.43 18.89
N SER A 99 -11.35 8.12 18.69
CA SER A 99 -10.32 7.34 17.99
C SER A 99 -10.47 7.38 16.47
N TYR A 100 -11.49 8.06 15.95
CA TYR A 100 -11.77 8.19 14.52
C TYR A 100 -11.92 9.65 14.07
N GLU A 101 -12.55 10.48 14.89
CA GLU A 101 -12.88 11.85 14.50
C GLU A 101 -11.72 12.82 14.71
N LEU A 102 -11.52 13.70 13.72
CA LEU A 102 -10.52 14.76 13.76
C LEU A 102 -11.21 16.12 13.73
N TYR A 103 -10.90 16.98 14.70
CA TYR A 103 -11.47 18.32 14.77
C TYR A 103 -11.15 19.11 13.50
N HIS A 104 -12.12 19.89 13.01
CA HIS A 104 -12.02 20.78 11.84
C HIS A 104 -11.84 20.09 10.47
N LEU A 105 -11.91 18.75 10.41
CA LEU A 105 -11.75 18.01 9.16
C LEU A 105 -12.82 18.37 8.10
N ASP A 106 -14.05 18.65 8.52
CA ASP A 106 -15.17 19.08 7.66
C ASP A 106 -14.81 20.28 6.78
N LYS A 107 -14.07 21.24 7.33
CA LYS A 107 -13.65 22.47 6.63
C LYS A 107 -12.24 22.35 6.06
N ALA A 108 -11.34 21.68 6.76
CA ALA A 108 -9.95 21.51 6.34
C ALA A 108 -9.80 20.62 5.09
N LYS A 109 -10.69 19.63 4.89
CA LYS A 109 -10.57 18.65 3.80
C LYS A 109 -10.50 19.25 2.39
N ALA A 110 -11.20 20.36 2.14
CA ALA A 110 -11.20 21.02 0.83
C ALA A 110 -9.83 21.66 0.54
N ALA A 111 -9.28 22.38 1.53
CA ALA A 111 -7.95 22.94 1.44
C ALA A 111 -6.88 21.84 1.39
N ALA A 112 -7.01 20.79 2.20
CA ALA A 112 -6.07 19.67 2.22
C ALA A 112 -5.98 18.95 0.87
N LYS A 113 -7.13 18.78 0.18
CA LYS A 113 -7.15 18.20 -1.16
C LYS A 113 -6.49 19.10 -2.21
N LYS A 114 -6.61 20.42 -2.07
CA LYS A 114 -6.00 21.42 -2.96
C LYS A 114 -4.49 21.53 -2.79
N GLU A 115 -4.04 21.61 -1.54
CA GLU A 115 -2.61 21.75 -1.19
C GLU A 115 -1.89 20.39 -1.16
N HIS A 116 -2.63 19.28 -1.30
CA HIS A 116 -2.14 17.90 -1.21
C HIS A 116 -1.42 17.56 0.10
N GLU A 117 -1.75 18.29 1.17
CA GLU A 117 -1.15 18.13 2.48
C GLU A 117 -2.11 18.56 3.58
N LEU A 118 -1.91 18.07 4.80
CA LEU A 118 -2.76 18.36 5.95
C LEU A 118 -1.92 18.45 7.23
N TYR A 119 -2.17 19.46 8.04
CA TYR A 119 -1.51 19.65 9.32
C TYR A 119 -2.27 18.90 10.41
N LEU A 120 -1.57 18.08 11.17
CA LEU A 120 -2.11 17.33 12.30
C LEU A 120 -1.49 17.86 13.60
N MET A 121 -2.36 18.36 14.48
CA MET A 121 -2.03 19.01 15.74
C MET A 121 -2.65 18.24 16.92
N GLU A 122 -2.25 18.55 18.15
CA GLU A 122 -2.79 17.88 19.33
C GLU A 122 -4.14 18.46 19.77
N GLY A 123 -4.23 19.79 19.81
CA GLY A 123 -5.36 20.55 20.33
C GLY A 123 -6.16 21.29 19.26
N PHE A 124 -7.44 21.53 19.54
CA PHE A 124 -8.27 22.38 18.69
C PHE A 124 -7.89 23.87 18.76
N MET A 125 -7.24 24.30 19.85
CA MET A 125 -6.71 25.67 19.95
C MET A 125 -5.58 25.88 18.94
N ASP A 126 -4.72 24.89 18.79
CA ASP A 126 -3.63 24.87 17.80
C ASP A 126 -4.17 25.00 16.39
N VAL A 127 -5.27 24.29 16.10
CA VAL A 127 -5.97 24.39 14.81
C VAL A 127 -6.53 25.78 14.58
N ILE A 128 -7.11 26.42 15.61
CA ILE A 128 -7.61 27.80 15.51
C ILE A 128 -6.43 28.77 15.30
N ALA A 129 -5.30 28.56 15.97
CA ALA A 129 -4.07 29.34 15.82
C ALA A 129 -3.51 29.21 14.39
N ALA A 130 -3.41 27.99 13.87
CA ALA A 130 -2.99 27.71 12.50
C ALA A 130 -3.93 28.34 11.46
N TYR A 131 -5.24 28.25 11.69
CA TYR A 131 -6.24 28.87 10.81
C TYR A 131 -6.08 30.39 10.76
N ARG A 132 -5.82 31.03 11.91
CA ARG A 132 -5.52 32.48 11.99
C ARG A 132 -4.26 32.84 11.21
N ALA A 133 -3.23 32.02 11.31
CA ALA A 133 -2.01 32.13 10.52
C ALA A 133 -2.16 31.72 9.03
N GLY A 134 -3.39 31.62 8.51
CA GLY A 134 -3.62 31.34 7.10
C GLY A 134 -3.36 29.88 6.69
N ILE A 135 -3.37 28.93 7.63
CA ILE A 135 -3.24 27.49 7.40
C ILE A 135 -4.62 26.82 7.60
N PRO A 136 -5.51 26.83 6.58
CA PRO A 136 -6.87 26.32 6.71
C PRO A 136 -6.98 24.80 6.75
N ASN A 137 -5.93 24.07 6.34
CA ASN A 137 -5.86 22.61 6.26
C ASN A 137 -5.31 21.96 7.54
N ALA A 138 -5.55 22.55 8.71
CA ALA A 138 -5.16 22.01 10.01
C ALA A 138 -6.32 21.27 10.72
N VAL A 139 -6.01 20.13 11.34
CA VAL A 139 -6.92 19.30 12.14
C VAL A 139 -6.26 18.85 13.44
N ALA A 140 -7.04 18.35 14.41
CA ALA A 140 -6.50 17.84 15.67
C ALA A 140 -7.16 16.55 16.18
N SER A 141 -6.39 15.72 16.88
CA SER A 141 -6.85 14.48 17.54
C SER A 141 -7.48 14.70 18.92
N MET A 142 -7.57 15.95 19.38
CA MET A 142 -8.34 16.39 20.56
C MET A 142 -7.91 15.70 21.87
N GLY A 143 -6.60 15.57 22.09
CA GLY A 143 -6.05 14.95 23.30
C GLY A 143 -6.14 13.43 23.33
N THR A 144 -6.19 12.79 22.15
CA THR A 144 -5.99 11.35 21.99
C THR A 144 -4.75 11.08 21.16
N ALA A 145 -4.05 9.99 21.47
CA ALA A 145 -2.96 9.51 20.62
C ALA A 145 -3.51 9.18 19.23
N LEU A 146 -2.69 9.41 18.20
CA LEU A 146 -3.03 9.02 16.84
C LEU A 146 -3.32 7.51 16.78
N THR A 147 -4.33 7.11 16.01
CA THR A 147 -4.80 5.72 15.90
C THR A 147 -4.71 5.25 14.45
N PRO A 148 -4.71 3.93 14.19
CA PRO A 148 -4.81 3.40 12.83
C PRO A 148 -6.06 3.87 12.08
N GLU A 149 -7.18 4.05 12.79
CA GLU A 149 -8.43 4.56 12.25
C GLU A 149 -8.30 6.01 11.77
N HIS A 150 -7.65 6.88 12.56
CA HIS A 150 -7.33 8.25 12.14
C HIS A 150 -6.48 8.25 10.86
N VAL A 151 -5.44 7.41 10.79
CA VAL A 151 -4.57 7.31 9.61
C VAL A 151 -5.37 6.84 8.38
N LYS A 152 -6.21 5.81 8.53
CA LYS A 152 -7.08 5.32 7.46
C LYS A 152 -8.05 6.41 7.00
N HIS A 153 -8.54 7.24 7.90
CA HIS A 153 -9.43 8.35 7.59
C HIS A 153 -8.70 9.46 6.83
N LEU A 154 -7.55 9.92 7.34
CA LEU A 154 -6.71 10.95 6.72
C LEU A 154 -6.29 10.59 5.28
N ARG A 155 -5.96 9.32 5.04
CA ARG A 155 -5.58 8.80 3.71
C ARG A 155 -6.64 9.01 2.62
N LYS A 156 -7.92 9.20 3.00
CA LYS A 156 -8.98 9.51 2.03
C LYS A 156 -8.83 10.92 1.42
N PHE A 157 -8.16 11.82 2.13
CA PHE A 157 -8.09 13.25 1.79
C PHE A 157 -6.71 13.70 1.32
N THR A 158 -5.64 13.12 1.86
CA THR A 158 -4.26 13.49 1.53
C THR A 158 -3.32 12.28 1.56
N LYS A 159 -2.17 12.39 0.89
CA LYS A 159 -1.04 11.46 1.00
C LYS A 159 0.10 12.00 1.86
N LYS A 160 0.05 13.29 2.22
CA LYS A 160 1.08 14.00 2.99
C LYS A 160 0.48 14.59 4.26
N VAL A 161 1.14 14.36 5.39
CA VAL A 161 0.77 14.89 6.71
C VAL A 161 1.93 15.69 7.27
N ILE A 162 1.65 16.86 7.84
CA ILE A 162 2.61 17.65 8.59
C ILE A 162 2.24 17.53 10.07
N LEU A 163 3.12 16.92 10.86
CA LEU A 163 2.95 16.82 12.30
C LEU A 163 3.44 18.11 12.97
N THR A 164 2.65 18.66 13.87
CA THR A 164 3.03 19.80 14.70
C THR A 164 2.56 19.53 16.12
N TYR A 165 3.45 18.93 16.92
CA TYR A 165 3.24 18.63 18.33
C TYR A 165 4.21 19.43 19.19
N ASP A 166 3.97 19.43 20.49
CA ASP A 166 4.75 20.18 21.46
C ASP A 166 6.23 19.75 21.44
N GLY A 167 7.12 20.72 21.70
CA GLY A 167 8.56 20.50 21.73
C GLY A 167 9.06 19.76 22.97
N ASP A 168 8.18 19.41 23.91
CA ASP A 168 8.52 18.73 25.16
C ASP A 168 8.79 17.23 24.94
N LYS A 169 9.26 16.52 25.99
CA LYS A 169 9.54 15.09 25.89
C LYS A 169 8.29 14.26 25.56
N ALA A 170 7.10 14.69 25.99
CA ALA A 170 5.86 13.97 25.74
C ALA A 170 5.44 14.08 24.27
N GLY A 171 5.47 15.29 23.71
CA GLY A 171 5.20 15.59 22.31
C GLY A 171 6.20 14.92 21.37
N GLN A 172 7.50 14.93 21.69
CA GLN A 172 8.48 14.17 20.89
C GLN A 172 8.19 12.66 20.86
N ASN A 173 7.81 12.07 22.00
CA ASN A 173 7.40 10.66 22.04
C ASN A 173 6.08 10.40 21.28
N ALA A 174 5.16 11.37 21.26
CA ALA A 174 3.93 11.30 20.49
C ALA A 174 4.20 11.38 18.97
N ILE A 175 5.16 12.21 18.54
CA ILE A 175 5.62 12.25 17.14
C ILE A 175 6.21 10.89 16.76
N ALA A 176 7.13 10.33 17.54
CA ALA A 176 7.75 9.03 17.28
C ALA A 176 6.70 7.92 17.05
N LYS A 177 5.72 7.81 17.95
CA LYS A 177 4.59 6.85 17.80
C LYS A 177 3.72 7.13 16.57
N SER A 178 3.53 8.41 16.23
CA SER A 178 2.73 8.80 15.07
C SER A 178 3.44 8.46 13.76
N LEU A 179 4.77 8.55 13.71
CA LEU A 179 5.57 8.20 12.54
C LEU A 179 5.45 6.72 12.18
N ASP A 180 5.42 5.83 13.17
CA ASP A 180 5.23 4.40 12.93
C ASP A 180 3.87 4.11 12.27
N LEU A 181 2.81 4.75 12.77
CA LEU A 181 1.45 4.63 12.23
C LEU A 181 1.31 5.24 10.82
N LEU A 182 2.07 6.30 10.55
CA LEU A 182 2.06 7.04 9.29
C LEU A 182 3.12 6.53 8.28
N SER A 183 3.74 5.39 8.52
CA SER A 183 4.79 4.79 7.66
C SER A 183 4.43 4.70 6.16
N ASN A 184 3.15 4.59 5.83
CA ASN A 184 2.64 4.53 4.45
C ASN A 184 2.21 5.89 3.88
N MET A 185 2.57 7.00 4.52
CA MET A 185 2.28 8.37 4.10
C MET A 185 3.57 9.19 4.08
N ALA A 186 3.59 10.24 3.26
CA ALA A 186 4.66 11.24 3.36
C ALA A 186 4.45 12.05 4.65
N VAL A 187 5.45 12.08 5.53
CA VAL A 187 5.36 12.83 6.78
C VAL A 187 6.49 13.84 6.89
N GLU A 188 6.12 15.07 7.19
CA GLU A 188 7.02 16.14 7.61
C GLU A 188 6.67 16.54 9.05
N ILE A 189 7.63 17.09 9.77
CA ILE A 189 7.47 17.50 11.16
C ILE A 189 7.85 18.97 11.26
N VAL A 190 7.06 19.76 11.97
CA VAL A 190 7.42 21.11 12.38
C VAL A 190 7.59 21.12 13.89
N ARG A 191 8.77 21.55 14.33
CA ARG A 191 9.07 21.77 15.75
C ARG A 191 8.95 23.24 16.07
N ILE A 192 8.13 23.56 17.06
CA ILE A 192 7.97 24.94 17.52
C ILE A 192 9.06 25.27 18.55
N PRO A 193 9.79 26.38 18.37
CA PRO A 193 10.80 26.81 19.33
C PRO A 193 10.24 27.00 20.74
N GLY A 194 11.09 26.80 21.76
CA GLY A 194 10.72 27.11 23.15
C GLY A 194 9.78 26.10 23.83
N GLN A 195 9.52 24.93 23.21
CA GLN A 195 8.55 23.94 23.71
C GLN A 195 7.12 24.48 23.80
N MET A 196 6.79 25.46 22.96
CA MET A 196 5.48 26.09 22.91
C MET A 196 4.54 25.32 21.97
N ASP A 197 3.24 25.43 22.23
CA ASP A 197 2.19 25.06 21.27
C ASP A 197 1.96 26.22 20.25
N PRO A 198 1.26 25.99 19.12
CA PRO A 198 0.96 27.06 18.16
C PRO A 198 0.18 28.26 18.75
N ASP A 199 -0.68 28.04 19.74
CA ASP A 199 -1.47 29.11 20.39
C ASP A 199 -0.61 29.97 21.31
N GLU A 200 0.38 29.39 21.98
CA GLU A 200 1.40 30.04 22.80
C GLU A 200 2.40 30.79 21.91
N PHE A 201 2.85 30.18 20.81
CA PHE A 201 3.75 30.83 19.88
C PHE A 201 3.17 32.14 19.31
N ILE A 202 1.88 32.16 18.93
CA ILE A 202 1.20 33.39 18.46
C ILE A 202 1.07 34.44 19.56
N LYS A 203 1.04 34.07 20.85
CA LYS A 203 0.96 35.09 21.92
C LYS A 203 2.27 35.85 22.07
N GLU A 204 3.40 35.18 21.83
CA GLU A 204 4.72 35.77 21.94
C GLU A 204 5.24 36.34 20.62
N ASN A 205 4.72 35.86 19.49
CA ASN A 205 5.14 36.21 18.13
C ASN A 205 3.93 36.66 17.27
N SER A 206 4.10 36.76 15.97
CA SER A 206 3.04 37.13 15.03
C SER A 206 2.38 35.93 14.32
N GLU A 207 1.18 36.13 13.77
CA GLU A 207 0.49 35.12 12.94
C GLU A 207 1.30 34.81 11.67
N GLU A 208 1.95 35.83 11.08
CA GLU A 208 2.82 35.70 9.91
C GLU A 208 4.09 34.88 10.22
N GLU A 209 4.65 35.03 11.42
CA GLU A 209 5.80 34.22 11.87
C GLU A 209 5.42 32.75 12.07
N LEU A 210 4.22 32.47 12.62
CA LEU A 210 3.74 31.10 12.71
C LEU A 210 3.54 30.49 11.32
N GLU A 211 2.92 31.23 10.38
CA GLU A 211 2.75 30.78 9.00
C GLU A 211 4.10 30.41 8.38
N LYS A 212 5.08 31.30 8.52
CA LYS A 212 6.44 31.12 8.01
C LYS A 212 7.09 29.89 8.65
N LEU A 213 6.97 29.72 9.96
CA LEU A 213 7.49 28.57 10.69
C LEU A 213 6.88 27.26 10.18
N LEU A 214 5.55 27.20 10.11
CA LEU A 214 4.80 26.01 9.66
C LEU A 214 5.10 25.63 8.21
N LYS A 215 5.47 26.59 7.35
CA LYS A 215 5.79 26.34 5.94
C LYS A 215 7.28 26.08 5.69
N GLN A 216 8.18 26.72 6.42
CA GLN A 216 9.63 26.72 6.11
C GLN A 216 10.45 25.82 7.04
N ALA A 217 10.06 25.66 8.30
CA ALA A 217 10.82 24.89 9.30
C ALA A 217 10.41 23.41 9.35
N ARG A 218 10.13 22.82 8.18
CA ARG A 218 9.70 21.43 8.06
C ARG A 218 10.93 20.53 7.94
N ILE A 219 10.99 19.51 8.80
CA ILE A 219 12.01 18.47 8.75
C ILE A 219 11.41 17.15 8.29
N SER A 220 12.22 16.32 7.67
CA SER A 220 11.82 14.97 7.27
C SER A 220 11.67 14.03 8.49
N SER A 221 10.94 12.93 8.32
CA SER A 221 10.86 11.87 9.33
C SER A 221 12.24 11.28 9.67
N ALA A 222 13.13 11.17 8.68
CA ALA A 222 14.49 10.70 8.89
C ALA A 222 15.31 11.67 9.76
N GLU A 223 15.25 12.98 9.48
CA GLU A 223 15.91 14.00 10.31
C GLU A 223 15.40 14.00 11.74
N PHE A 224 14.08 13.82 11.92
CA PHE A 224 13.49 13.70 13.25
C PHE A 224 14.10 12.52 14.02
N TRP A 225 14.18 11.33 13.40
CA TRP A 225 14.73 10.15 14.04
C TRP A 225 16.21 10.27 14.37
N ILE A 226 17.01 10.88 13.48
CA ILE A 226 18.43 11.20 13.72
C ILE A 226 18.59 12.02 14.99
N GLU A 227 17.76 13.05 15.18
CA GLU A 227 17.85 13.90 16.37
C GLU A 227 17.23 13.25 17.62
N HIS A 228 16.14 12.49 17.45
CA HIS A 228 15.43 11.86 18.56
C HIS A 228 16.17 10.68 19.18
N LEU A 229 16.85 9.86 18.36
CA LEU A 229 17.59 8.68 18.83
C LEU A 229 19.01 9.00 19.28
N LYS A 230 19.44 10.26 19.16
CA LYS A 230 20.78 10.69 19.54
C LYS A 230 21.09 10.29 21.00
N PRO A 231 22.19 9.57 21.26
CA PRO A 231 22.53 9.15 22.61
C PRO A 231 22.85 10.35 23.51
N GLU A 232 22.42 10.30 24.77
CA GLU A 232 22.75 11.33 25.77
C GLU A 232 24.25 11.32 26.12
N ASN A 233 24.90 10.16 26.02
CA ASN A 233 26.34 9.99 26.27
C ASN A 233 27.03 9.45 25.02
N ILE A 234 27.61 10.35 24.23
CA ILE A 234 28.27 10.05 22.96
C ILE A 234 29.62 9.35 23.23
N ASP A 235 30.28 9.58 24.36
CA ASP A 235 31.60 9.00 24.67
C ASP A 235 31.59 7.47 24.90
N ASN A 236 30.42 6.81 24.82
CA ASN A 236 30.29 5.37 24.96
C ASN A 236 30.16 4.70 23.59
N LEU A 237 31.21 4.02 23.15
CA LEU A 237 31.26 3.29 21.88
C LEU A 237 30.07 2.33 21.68
N GLN A 238 29.58 1.66 22.73
CA GLN A 238 28.41 0.76 22.59
C GLN A 238 27.13 1.54 22.27
N ALA A 239 26.96 2.73 22.86
CA ALA A 239 25.81 3.57 22.59
C ALA A 239 25.85 4.14 21.16
N GLU A 240 27.05 4.44 20.65
CA GLU A 240 27.23 4.84 19.26
C GLU A 240 26.88 3.71 18.28
N ILE A 241 27.37 2.48 18.53
CA ILE A 241 27.04 1.30 17.71
C ILE A 241 25.52 1.08 17.67
N ASP A 242 24.86 1.04 18.84
CA ASP A 242 23.42 0.84 18.94
C ASP A 242 22.62 1.94 18.22
N TYR A 243 23.14 3.17 18.21
CA TYR A 243 22.54 4.30 17.52
C TYR A 243 22.69 4.17 15.99
N VAL A 244 23.88 3.84 15.50
CA VAL A 244 24.16 3.65 14.07
C VAL A 244 23.30 2.53 13.51
N GLU A 245 23.17 1.40 14.20
CA GLU A 245 22.31 0.28 13.77
C GLU A 245 20.84 0.68 13.63
N LYS A 246 20.31 1.48 14.57
CA LYS A 246 18.92 1.96 14.52
C LYS A 246 18.71 2.97 13.39
N ILE A 247 19.62 3.93 13.23
CA ILE A 247 19.51 4.97 12.20
C ILE A 247 19.78 4.43 10.80
N ALA A 248 20.64 3.43 10.65
CA ALA A 248 20.89 2.77 9.37
C ALA A 248 19.59 2.24 8.75
N LYS A 249 18.71 1.64 9.56
CA LYS A 249 17.37 1.18 9.13
C LYS A 249 16.48 2.31 8.64
N VAL A 250 16.47 3.43 9.37
CA VAL A 250 15.69 4.62 9.01
C VAL A 250 16.19 5.23 7.69
N ILE A 251 17.51 5.37 7.54
CA ILE A 251 18.14 5.91 6.32
C ILE A 251 17.87 4.97 5.14
N ALA A 252 18.04 3.65 5.30
CA ALA A 252 17.83 2.68 4.24
C ALA A 252 16.40 2.67 3.68
N THR A 253 15.41 3.04 4.50
CA THR A 253 13.99 3.14 4.10
C THR A 253 13.70 4.38 3.24
N SER A 254 14.57 5.40 3.26
CA SER A 254 14.37 6.62 2.47
C SER A 254 14.53 6.32 0.96
N PRO A 255 13.63 6.78 0.07
CA PRO A 255 13.70 6.45 -1.35
C PRO A 255 14.82 7.18 -2.11
N SER A 256 15.32 8.32 -1.60
CA SER A 256 16.27 9.17 -2.31
C SER A 256 17.71 8.89 -1.89
N ILE A 257 18.55 8.44 -2.83
CA ILE A 257 19.98 8.18 -2.59
C ILE A 257 20.71 9.45 -2.12
N THR A 258 20.41 10.60 -2.72
CA THR A 258 21.01 11.88 -2.32
C THR A 258 20.65 12.22 -0.87
N ALA A 259 19.38 12.06 -0.49
CA ALA A 259 18.94 12.30 0.89
C ALA A 259 19.63 11.34 1.86
N GLN A 260 19.75 10.05 1.49
CA GLN A 260 20.48 9.07 2.29
C GLN A 260 21.93 9.49 2.51
N ASN A 261 22.66 9.90 1.47
CA ASN A 261 24.05 10.35 1.59
C ASN A 261 24.16 11.60 2.47
N THR A 262 23.22 12.54 2.38
CA THR A 262 23.17 13.71 3.28
C THR A 262 22.94 13.28 4.73
N TYR A 263 22.06 12.32 4.98
CA TYR A 263 21.81 11.81 6.33
C TYR A 263 23.01 11.05 6.90
N ILE A 264 23.69 10.25 6.09
CA ILE A 264 24.93 9.55 6.47
C ILE A 264 26.00 10.56 6.89
N ASN A 265 26.20 11.62 6.11
CA ASN A 265 27.12 12.71 6.48
C ASN A 265 26.74 13.36 7.82
N LYS A 266 25.46 13.71 8.00
CA LYS A 266 24.97 14.33 9.25
C LYS A 266 25.16 13.41 10.46
N VAL A 267 24.99 12.10 10.30
CA VAL A 267 25.22 11.11 11.37
C VAL A 267 26.70 10.99 11.71
N ALA A 268 27.57 10.89 10.70
CA ALA A 268 29.02 10.82 10.89
C ALA A 268 29.58 12.08 11.57
N GLU A 269 29.05 13.27 11.25
CA GLU A 269 29.44 14.51 11.95
C GLU A 269 29.07 14.52 13.44
N PHE A 270 28.06 13.76 13.87
CA PHE A 270 27.64 13.69 15.27
C PHE A 270 28.41 12.67 16.10
N LEU A 271 29.09 11.72 15.45
CA LEU A 271 29.76 10.60 16.12
C LEU A 271 31.28 10.76 16.00
N PRO A 272 32.01 10.92 17.12
CA PRO A 272 33.46 11.06 17.10
C PRO A 272 34.21 9.83 16.59
N ASP A 273 33.72 8.61 16.88
CA ASP A 273 34.43 7.37 16.54
C ASP A 273 34.01 6.75 15.19
N PHE A 274 32.97 7.31 14.53
CA PHE A 274 32.44 6.79 13.27
C PHE A 274 32.70 7.73 12.09
N ASP A 275 33.29 7.19 11.03
CA ASP A 275 33.44 7.90 9.76
C ASP A 275 32.26 7.65 8.80
N TYR A 276 32.22 8.44 7.72
CA TYR A 276 31.19 8.31 6.67
C TYR A 276 31.09 6.87 6.13
N LEU A 277 32.23 6.21 5.92
CA LEU A 277 32.28 4.90 5.27
C LEU A 277 31.70 3.81 6.19
N GLN A 278 31.97 3.88 7.49
CA GLN A 278 31.43 2.93 8.47
C GLN A 278 29.90 3.05 8.56
N VAL A 279 29.37 4.27 8.57
CA VAL A 279 27.90 4.51 8.57
C VAL A 279 27.29 4.05 7.23
N GLU A 280 27.96 4.32 6.11
CA GLU A 280 27.53 3.86 4.78
C GLU A 280 27.49 2.33 4.68
N GLN A 281 28.47 1.63 5.26
CA GLN A 281 28.49 0.17 5.33
C GLN A 281 27.31 -0.39 6.13
N ALA A 282 26.99 0.22 7.28
CA ALA A 282 25.83 -0.17 8.08
C ALA A 282 24.52 0.00 7.28
N VAL A 283 24.35 1.13 6.58
CA VAL A 283 23.19 1.37 5.71
C VAL A 283 23.13 0.36 4.55
N ASN A 284 24.27 0.05 3.92
CA ASN A 284 24.33 -0.92 2.83
C ASN A 284 23.99 -2.34 3.29
N ASN A 285 24.40 -2.74 4.49
CA ASN A 285 24.03 -4.04 5.06
C ASN A 285 22.50 -4.14 5.26
N GLU A 286 21.86 -3.08 5.76
CA GLU A 286 20.40 -3.02 5.90
C GLU A 286 19.68 -3.08 4.54
N ARG A 287 20.22 -2.43 3.50
CA ARG A 287 19.68 -2.56 2.12
C ARG A 287 19.72 -4.01 1.62
N LEU A 288 20.82 -4.72 1.87
CA LEU A 288 20.99 -6.12 1.47
C LEU A 288 20.04 -7.05 2.24
N GLN A 289 19.87 -6.82 3.54
CA GLN A 289 18.93 -7.58 4.37
C GLN A 289 17.48 -7.38 3.90
N THR A 290 17.08 -6.13 3.67
CA THR A 290 15.73 -5.80 3.18
C THR A 290 15.46 -6.46 1.83
N ARG A 291 16.43 -6.43 0.91
CA ARG A 291 16.31 -7.09 -0.40
C ARG A 291 16.21 -8.61 -0.29
N SER A 292 16.96 -9.21 0.62
CA SER A 292 16.92 -10.66 0.86
C SER A 292 15.57 -11.08 1.46
N GLN A 293 15.04 -10.31 2.40
CA GLN A 293 13.71 -10.54 2.98
C GLN A 293 12.58 -10.38 1.95
N ILE A 294 12.68 -9.39 1.05
CA ILE A 294 11.72 -9.24 -0.06
C ILE A 294 11.82 -10.45 -1.00
N SER A 295 13.02 -10.92 -1.34
CA SER A 295 13.21 -12.12 -2.17
C SER A 295 12.67 -13.39 -1.51
N GLU A 296 12.83 -13.54 -0.20
CA GLU A 296 12.31 -14.67 0.58
C GLU A 296 10.78 -14.59 0.75
N GLN A 297 10.22 -13.39 0.95
CA GLN A 297 8.78 -13.17 0.99
C GLN A 297 8.12 -13.31 -0.39
N GLU A 298 8.76 -12.88 -1.47
CA GLU A 298 8.30 -13.15 -2.83
C GLU A 298 8.35 -14.65 -3.12
N SER A 299 9.37 -15.37 -2.66
CA SER A 299 9.44 -16.84 -2.78
C SER A 299 8.41 -17.56 -1.90
N ALA A 300 7.97 -16.96 -0.78
CA ALA A 300 6.98 -17.53 0.14
C ALA A 300 5.52 -17.14 -0.20
N ASN A 301 5.28 -15.94 -0.77
CA ASN A 301 3.98 -15.49 -1.28
C ASN A 301 3.75 -15.83 -2.75
N GLN A 302 4.77 -16.32 -3.46
CA GLN A 302 4.57 -17.12 -4.66
C GLN A 302 4.06 -18.52 -4.28
N GLN A 303 2.82 -18.58 -3.73
CA GLN A 303 1.89 -19.48 -4.40
C GLN A 303 1.71 -18.86 -5.78
N VAL A 304 2.46 -19.40 -6.73
CA VAL A 304 2.41 -19.04 -8.13
C VAL A 304 0.99 -19.32 -8.62
N LEU A 305 0.07 -18.35 -8.44
CA LEU A 305 -1.00 -18.14 -9.39
C LEU A 305 -0.30 -17.53 -10.60
N ILE A 306 0.36 -18.38 -11.41
CA ILE A 306 0.43 -18.11 -12.83
C ILE A 306 -1.06 -17.97 -13.18
N ASP A 307 -1.49 -16.74 -13.46
CA ASP A 307 -2.68 -16.56 -14.26
C ASP A 307 -2.28 -17.17 -15.61
N LEU A 308 -2.51 -18.49 -15.74
CA LEU A 308 -2.19 -19.22 -16.95
C LEU A 308 -2.88 -18.41 -18.04
N PRO A 309 -2.15 -17.86 -19.02
CA PRO A 309 -2.81 -17.33 -20.20
C PRO A 309 -3.69 -18.48 -20.65
N VAL A 310 -5.02 -18.24 -20.57
CA VAL A 310 -6.08 -19.25 -20.74
C VAL A 310 -5.55 -20.34 -21.63
N THR A 311 -5.19 -21.49 -21.05
CA THR A 311 -4.53 -22.54 -21.81
C THR A 311 -5.50 -22.87 -22.93
N LYS A 312 -5.19 -22.41 -24.15
CA LYS A 312 -5.83 -22.94 -25.35
C LYS A 312 -5.62 -24.43 -25.20
N GLN A 313 -6.70 -25.18 -24.97
CA GLN A 313 -6.64 -26.62 -24.77
C GLN A 313 -5.72 -27.20 -25.84
N LEU A 314 -4.51 -27.58 -25.44
CA LEU A 314 -3.48 -28.01 -26.37
C LEU A 314 -4.00 -29.29 -27.01
N THR A 315 -3.99 -29.32 -28.34
CA THR A 315 -4.37 -30.54 -29.04
C THR A 315 -3.37 -31.64 -28.68
N ALA A 316 -3.82 -32.90 -28.63
CA ALA A 316 -2.94 -34.03 -28.36
C ALA A 316 -1.73 -34.10 -29.32
N LEU A 317 -1.88 -33.53 -30.53
CA LEU A 317 -0.81 -33.36 -31.51
C LEU A 317 0.24 -32.36 -31.04
N THR A 318 -0.17 -31.15 -30.62
CA THR A 318 0.76 -30.12 -30.15
C THR A 318 1.53 -30.57 -28.91
N LYS A 319 0.89 -31.33 -28.02
CA LYS A 319 1.57 -31.91 -26.86
C LYS A 319 2.65 -32.93 -27.26
N ALA A 320 2.33 -33.85 -28.16
CA ALA A 320 3.29 -34.84 -28.64
C ALA A 320 4.47 -34.18 -29.40
N GLU A 321 4.20 -33.14 -30.19
CA GLU A 321 5.24 -32.36 -30.88
C GLU A 321 6.11 -31.57 -29.90
N SER A 322 5.54 -30.98 -28.84
CA SER A 322 6.31 -30.30 -27.79
C SER A 322 7.22 -31.25 -27.02
N GLN A 323 6.76 -32.47 -26.71
CA GLN A 323 7.58 -33.50 -26.06
C GLN A 323 8.74 -33.95 -26.95
N LEU A 324 8.49 -34.14 -28.25
CA LEU A 324 9.56 -34.46 -29.20
C LEU A 324 10.58 -33.31 -29.30
N PHE A 325 10.11 -32.06 -29.35
CA PHE A 325 10.99 -30.90 -29.41
C PHE A 325 11.83 -30.72 -28.14
N HIS A 326 11.25 -30.97 -26.96
CA HIS A 326 11.99 -31.00 -25.69
C HIS A 326 13.14 -32.01 -25.73
N ARG A 327 12.88 -33.24 -26.21
CA ARG A 327 13.93 -34.26 -26.35
C ARG A 327 15.03 -33.85 -27.33
N LEU A 328 14.70 -33.15 -28.41
CA LEU A 328 15.70 -32.62 -29.35
C LEU A 328 16.55 -31.48 -28.78
N LEU A 329 16.03 -30.74 -27.80
CA LEU A 329 16.72 -29.63 -27.15
C LEU A 329 17.75 -30.11 -26.13
N HIS A 330 17.47 -31.22 -25.45
CA HIS A 330 18.31 -31.75 -24.37
C HIS A 330 19.23 -32.92 -24.79
N HIS A 331 19.07 -33.47 -26.00
CA HIS A 331 19.85 -34.61 -26.46
C HIS A 331 20.46 -34.40 -27.87
N ASP A 332 21.73 -34.01 -27.91
CA ASP A 332 22.46 -33.71 -29.16
C ASP A 332 22.49 -34.85 -30.18
N TYR A 333 22.51 -36.10 -29.71
CA TYR A 333 22.53 -37.27 -30.59
C TYR A 333 21.21 -37.42 -31.37
N LEU A 334 20.07 -37.13 -30.73
CA LEU A 334 18.76 -37.11 -31.37
C LEU A 334 18.67 -35.94 -32.35
N LEU A 335 19.13 -34.76 -31.96
CA LEU A 335 19.16 -33.61 -32.86
C LEU A 335 19.93 -33.92 -34.15
N ASN A 336 21.07 -34.60 -34.06
CA ASN A 336 21.85 -35.02 -35.21
C ASN A 336 21.17 -36.10 -36.06
N GLU A 337 20.44 -37.04 -35.44
CA GLU A 337 19.63 -38.02 -36.16
C GLU A 337 18.52 -37.34 -36.98
N PHE A 338 17.76 -36.44 -36.35
CA PHE A 338 16.64 -35.73 -36.98
C PHE A 338 17.09 -34.68 -38.00
N ARG A 339 18.29 -34.10 -37.85
CA ARG A 339 18.92 -33.23 -38.86
C ARG A 339 19.12 -33.92 -40.21
N ASN A 340 19.47 -35.21 -40.17
CA ASN A 340 19.77 -36.03 -41.35
C ASN A 340 18.51 -36.62 -42.02
N ARG A 341 17.33 -36.52 -41.38
CA ARG A 341 16.06 -36.95 -41.97
C ARG A 341 15.56 -35.88 -42.93
N ALA A 342 15.59 -36.16 -44.23
CA ALA A 342 15.25 -35.20 -45.29
C ALA A 342 13.78 -34.71 -45.28
N HIS A 343 12.87 -35.42 -44.59
CA HIS A 343 11.43 -35.19 -44.66
C HIS A 343 10.75 -34.84 -43.34
N PHE A 344 11.50 -34.69 -42.24
CA PHE A 344 10.89 -34.37 -40.95
C PHE A 344 10.56 -32.87 -40.84
N LYS A 345 9.32 -32.56 -40.46
CA LYS A 345 8.82 -31.21 -40.15
C LYS A 345 7.78 -31.30 -39.04
N PHE A 346 7.80 -30.34 -38.13
CA PHE A 346 6.71 -30.14 -37.18
C PHE A 346 5.49 -29.54 -37.91
N THR A 347 4.31 -30.01 -37.51
CA THR A 347 3.02 -29.54 -38.04
C THR A 347 2.64 -28.21 -37.38
N THR A 348 3.01 -28.02 -36.12
CA THR A 348 2.86 -26.76 -35.41
C THR A 348 3.86 -25.74 -35.94
N PRO A 349 3.41 -24.60 -36.52
CA PRO A 349 4.29 -23.64 -37.19
C PRO A 349 5.30 -23.01 -36.24
N GLU A 350 4.92 -22.76 -34.98
CA GLU A 350 5.78 -22.18 -33.97
C GLU A 350 6.94 -23.13 -33.59
N LEU A 351 6.65 -24.43 -33.44
CA LEU A 351 7.69 -25.45 -33.18
C LEU A 351 8.59 -25.68 -34.40
N GLN A 352 8.04 -25.55 -35.60
CA GLN A 352 8.83 -25.69 -36.83
C GLN A 352 9.86 -24.56 -36.98
N GLU A 353 9.51 -23.32 -36.62
CA GLU A 353 10.44 -22.19 -36.65
C GLU A 353 11.54 -22.36 -35.58
N LEU A 354 11.17 -22.73 -34.35
CA LEU A 354 12.14 -23.04 -33.29
C LEU A 354 13.09 -24.18 -33.70
N TYR A 355 12.57 -25.21 -34.39
CA TYR A 355 13.38 -26.30 -34.91
C TYR A 355 14.36 -25.86 -36.01
N GLN A 356 14.03 -24.88 -36.86
CA GLN A 356 14.99 -24.36 -37.84
C GLN A 356 16.14 -23.61 -37.17
N ILE A 357 15.85 -22.87 -36.10
CA ILE A 357 16.87 -22.16 -35.32
C ILE A 357 17.78 -23.17 -34.63
N LEU A 358 17.21 -24.17 -33.95
CA LEU A 358 17.95 -25.26 -33.30
C LEU A 358 18.78 -26.07 -34.32
N LYS A 359 18.25 -26.29 -35.52
CA LYS A 359 18.97 -26.96 -36.62
C LYS A 359 20.18 -26.16 -37.11
N THR A 360 20.09 -24.83 -37.12
CA THR A 360 21.16 -23.95 -37.63
C THR A 360 22.23 -23.69 -36.57
N ASN A 361 21.81 -23.43 -35.34
CA ASN A 361 22.69 -22.95 -34.27
C ASN A 361 23.18 -24.06 -33.33
N GLY A 362 22.54 -25.24 -33.31
CA GLY A 362 22.84 -26.30 -32.34
C GLY A 362 22.14 -26.10 -31.01
N GLU A 363 22.08 -24.86 -30.54
CA GLU A 363 21.42 -24.45 -29.30
C GLU A 363 20.60 -23.19 -29.55
N ILE A 364 19.62 -22.93 -28.69
CA ILE A 364 18.84 -21.68 -28.71
C ILE A 364 19.37 -20.79 -27.59
N ASN A 365 20.18 -19.79 -27.95
CA ASN A 365 20.81 -18.90 -26.98
C ASN A 365 19.89 -17.75 -26.55
N ALA A 366 20.20 -17.12 -25.40
CA ALA A 366 19.45 -15.97 -24.89
C ALA A 366 19.37 -14.79 -25.88
N TYR A 367 20.37 -14.63 -26.74
CA TYR A 367 20.36 -13.65 -27.82
C TYR A 367 19.35 -13.99 -28.91
N ASP A 368 19.28 -15.26 -29.31
CA ASP A 368 18.32 -15.73 -30.32
C ASP A 368 16.89 -15.56 -29.81
N LEU A 369 16.64 -15.92 -28.54
CA LEU A 369 15.35 -15.74 -27.87
C LEU A 369 14.87 -14.29 -27.86
N SER A 370 15.78 -13.33 -27.65
CA SER A 370 15.46 -11.91 -27.63
C SER A 370 15.00 -11.34 -28.98
N GLN A 371 15.30 -12.04 -30.07
CA GLN A 371 14.94 -11.66 -31.44
C GLN A 371 13.66 -12.36 -31.94
N LEU A 372 13.11 -13.31 -31.16
CA LEU A 372 11.89 -14.03 -31.51
C LEU A 372 10.62 -13.23 -31.19
N SER A 373 9.53 -13.57 -31.87
CA SER A 373 8.21 -13.04 -31.54
C SER A 373 7.71 -13.56 -30.19
N ASP A 374 6.85 -12.79 -29.53
CA ASP A 374 6.26 -13.15 -28.23
C ASP A 374 5.61 -14.55 -28.24
N GLN A 375 5.01 -14.95 -29.37
CA GLN A 375 4.38 -16.27 -29.54
C GLN A 375 5.39 -17.44 -29.61
N LEU A 376 6.58 -17.20 -30.18
CA LEU A 376 7.66 -18.18 -30.23
C LEU A 376 8.35 -18.30 -28.88
N GLN A 377 8.54 -17.18 -28.18
CA GLN A 377 9.06 -17.18 -26.81
C GLN A 377 8.13 -17.96 -25.87
N GLU A 378 6.83 -17.70 -25.93
CA GLU A 378 5.83 -18.42 -25.15
C GLU A 378 5.83 -19.92 -25.47
N THR A 379 5.95 -20.28 -26.76
CA THR A 379 6.04 -21.69 -27.18
C THR A 379 7.34 -22.35 -26.71
N TYR A 380 8.46 -21.64 -26.72
CA TYR A 380 9.75 -22.13 -26.24
C TYR A 380 9.73 -22.39 -24.73
N TYR A 381 9.27 -21.43 -23.94
CA TYR A 381 9.14 -21.60 -22.49
C TYR A 381 8.17 -22.72 -22.13
N ARG A 382 7.07 -22.85 -22.88
CA ARG A 382 6.13 -23.97 -22.72
C ARG A 382 6.78 -25.34 -22.95
N VAL A 383 7.72 -25.45 -23.90
CA VAL A 383 8.43 -26.70 -24.12
C VAL A 383 9.35 -27.01 -22.95
N LEU A 384 10.04 -26.01 -22.39
CA LEU A 384 10.90 -26.18 -21.21
C LEU A 384 10.13 -26.56 -19.94
N GLU A 385 8.85 -26.22 -19.86
CA GLU A 385 7.96 -26.60 -18.75
C GLU A 385 7.49 -28.07 -18.80
N GLU A 386 7.72 -28.80 -19.90
CA GLU A 386 7.41 -30.22 -19.98
C GLU A 386 8.34 -31.02 -19.05
N ASN A 387 7.83 -31.42 -17.89
CA ASN A 387 8.55 -32.26 -16.91
C ASN A 387 8.77 -33.69 -17.45
N LEU A 388 9.78 -33.86 -18.30
CA LEU A 388 10.22 -35.14 -18.83
C LEU A 388 11.48 -35.64 -18.07
N PRO A 389 11.57 -36.94 -17.73
CA PRO A 389 12.77 -37.51 -17.10
C PRO A 389 14.03 -37.29 -17.95
N GLU A 390 15.20 -37.09 -17.34
CA GLU A 390 16.47 -36.90 -18.09
C GLU A 390 16.86 -38.13 -18.93
N GLU A 391 16.49 -39.33 -18.49
CA GLU A 391 16.68 -40.57 -19.25
C GLU A 391 15.55 -40.77 -20.27
N ILE A 392 15.92 -41.18 -21.48
CA ILE A 392 14.97 -41.60 -22.52
C ILE A 392 14.71 -43.09 -22.37
N ALA A 393 13.45 -43.49 -22.21
CA ALA A 393 13.09 -44.90 -22.13
C ALA A 393 13.29 -45.61 -23.49
N GLU A 394 13.53 -46.93 -23.47
CA GLU A 394 13.62 -47.71 -24.71
C GLU A 394 12.33 -47.55 -25.54
N ASP A 395 12.50 -47.24 -26.83
CA ASP A 395 11.43 -46.94 -27.80
C ASP A 395 10.56 -45.69 -27.54
N GLU A 396 10.88 -44.83 -26.57
CA GLU A 396 10.09 -43.62 -26.26
C GLU A 396 9.91 -42.68 -27.47
N ILE A 397 10.99 -42.42 -28.22
CA ILE A 397 10.94 -41.55 -29.41
C ILE A 397 10.03 -42.14 -30.48
N ARG A 398 10.06 -43.46 -30.68
CA ARG A 398 9.18 -44.14 -31.65
C ARG A 398 7.72 -44.09 -31.22
N GLN A 399 7.44 -44.15 -29.92
CA GLN A 399 6.07 -44.01 -29.40
C GLN A 399 5.54 -42.58 -29.60
N ILE A 400 6.38 -41.57 -29.41
CA ILE A 400 6.01 -40.17 -29.67
C ILE A 400 5.73 -39.96 -31.16
N GLU A 401 6.56 -40.51 -32.05
CA GLU A 401 6.33 -40.46 -33.51
C GLU A 401 5.02 -41.15 -33.92
N ASP A 402 4.76 -42.36 -33.43
CA ASP A 402 3.51 -43.09 -33.70
C ASP A 402 2.28 -42.33 -33.16
N GLN A 403 2.42 -41.64 -32.03
CA GLN A 403 1.37 -40.79 -31.49
C GLN A 403 1.09 -39.56 -32.36
N ILE A 404 2.14 -38.91 -32.90
CA ILE A 404 2.02 -37.81 -33.86
C ILE A 404 1.31 -38.31 -35.13
N ASP A 405 1.75 -39.43 -35.70
CA ASP A 405 1.19 -40.01 -36.91
C ASP A 405 -0.29 -40.40 -36.75
N LYS A 406 -0.64 -41.05 -35.63
CA LYS A 406 -2.05 -41.36 -35.30
C LYS A 406 -2.91 -40.11 -35.17
N CYS A 407 -2.36 -39.03 -34.61
CA CYS A 407 -3.08 -37.76 -34.49
C CYS A 407 -3.29 -37.09 -35.86
N LEU A 408 -2.28 -37.09 -36.72
CA LEU A 408 -2.37 -36.58 -38.09
C LEU A 408 -3.37 -37.37 -38.93
N GLN A 409 -3.34 -38.71 -38.85
CA GLN A 409 -4.31 -39.57 -39.53
C GLN A 409 -5.74 -39.28 -39.06
N ARG A 410 -5.97 -39.13 -37.75
CA ARG A 410 -7.30 -38.75 -37.21
C ARG A 410 -7.75 -37.38 -37.70
N GLN A 411 -6.85 -36.42 -37.85
CA GLN A 411 -7.18 -35.09 -38.34
C GLN A 411 -7.52 -35.11 -39.83
N GLU A 412 -6.78 -35.87 -40.63
CA GLU A 412 -7.03 -36.04 -42.06
C GLU A 412 -8.35 -36.76 -42.31
N MET A 413 -8.63 -37.83 -41.57
CA MET A 413 -9.91 -38.53 -41.59
C MET A 413 -11.09 -37.60 -41.23
N ARG A 414 -10.89 -36.69 -40.27
CA ARG A 414 -11.90 -35.68 -39.94
C ARG A 414 -12.12 -34.69 -41.08
N LYS A 415 -11.05 -34.20 -41.72
CA LYS A 415 -11.15 -33.32 -42.90
C LYS A 415 -11.85 -34.00 -44.06
N GLN A 416 -11.48 -35.24 -44.36
CA GLN A 416 -12.12 -36.06 -45.39
C GLN A 416 -13.59 -36.31 -45.06
N SER A 417 -13.93 -36.68 -43.82
CA SER A 417 -15.32 -36.84 -43.39
C SER A 417 -16.15 -35.56 -43.53
N LYS A 418 -15.55 -34.39 -43.28
CA LYS A 418 -16.20 -33.09 -43.42
C LYS A 418 -16.39 -32.73 -44.89
N ALA A 419 -15.38 -32.97 -45.74
CA ALA A 419 -15.46 -32.76 -47.18
C ALA A 419 -16.51 -33.68 -47.84
N ILE A 420 -16.59 -34.95 -47.42
CA ILE A 420 -17.64 -35.90 -47.88
C ILE A 420 -19.04 -35.44 -47.45
N ARG A 421 -19.16 -34.86 -46.24
CA ARG A 421 -20.43 -34.33 -45.74
C ARG A 421 -20.85 -33.06 -46.48
N GLU A 422 -19.90 -32.24 -46.89
CA GLU A 422 -20.12 -31.02 -47.68
C GLU A 422 -20.45 -31.33 -49.16
N SER A 423 -19.82 -32.34 -49.76
CA SER A 423 -20.14 -32.83 -51.11
C SER A 423 -21.50 -33.53 -51.17
N SER A 424 -21.83 -34.34 -50.16
CA SER A 424 -23.16 -34.96 -50.01
C SER A 424 -24.28 -33.94 -49.87
N ASN A 425 -24.03 -32.79 -49.22
CA ASN A 425 -25.00 -31.71 -49.11
C ASN A 425 -25.17 -30.89 -50.41
N HIS A 426 -24.19 -30.94 -51.32
CA HIS A 426 -24.22 -30.26 -52.63
C HIS A 426 -24.75 -31.13 -53.78
N GLY A 427 -25.19 -32.37 -53.49
CA GLY A 427 -25.93 -33.21 -54.45
C GLY A 427 -25.08 -34.12 -55.33
N ASP A 428 -23.78 -34.26 -55.06
CA ASP A 428 -22.89 -35.16 -55.81
C ASP A 428 -22.74 -36.49 -55.06
N VAL A 429 -23.68 -37.41 -55.31
CA VAL A 429 -23.89 -38.62 -54.50
C VAL A 429 -22.82 -39.69 -54.79
N ASP A 430 -22.33 -39.78 -56.03
CA ASP A 430 -21.39 -40.82 -56.45
C ASP A 430 -19.98 -40.58 -55.86
N THR A 431 -19.47 -39.34 -55.89
CA THR A 431 -18.20 -38.95 -55.25
C THR A 431 -18.25 -39.06 -53.72
N ALA A 432 -19.41 -38.82 -53.11
CA ALA A 432 -19.60 -38.99 -51.67
C ALA A 432 -19.55 -40.47 -51.25
N VAL A 433 -20.11 -41.39 -52.05
CA VAL A 433 -20.11 -42.83 -51.78
C VAL A 433 -18.71 -43.44 -51.96
N GLU A 434 -17.98 -43.06 -53.02
CA GLU A 434 -16.59 -43.50 -53.23
C GLU A 434 -15.67 -42.99 -52.10
N GLY A 435 -15.82 -41.72 -51.69
CA GLY A 435 -15.08 -41.16 -50.56
C GLY A 435 -15.38 -41.85 -49.23
N LEU A 436 -16.64 -42.24 -48.99
CA LEU A 436 -17.04 -42.95 -47.79
C LEU A 436 -16.47 -44.39 -47.75
N ALA A 437 -16.42 -45.07 -48.90
CA ALA A 437 -15.85 -46.40 -49.02
C ALA A 437 -14.32 -46.40 -48.76
N ALA A 438 -13.60 -45.41 -49.28
CA ALA A 438 -12.18 -45.21 -49.01
C ALA A 438 -11.90 -44.93 -47.52
N LEU A 439 -12.73 -44.11 -46.87
CA LEU A 439 -12.63 -43.78 -45.45
C LEU A 439 -12.89 -45.00 -44.55
N ILE A 440 -13.84 -45.87 -44.93
CA ILE A 440 -14.10 -47.14 -44.22
C ILE A 440 -12.92 -48.12 -44.36
N ALA A 441 -12.33 -48.23 -45.56
CA ALA A 441 -11.16 -49.07 -45.78
C ALA A 441 -9.93 -48.59 -44.98
N GLN A 442 -9.72 -47.27 -44.90
CA GLN A 442 -8.62 -46.67 -44.16
C GLN A 442 -8.78 -46.83 -42.64
N LYS A 443 -10.03 -46.74 -42.12
CA LYS A 443 -10.33 -46.98 -40.70
C LYS A 443 -10.07 -48.43 -40.28
N ARG A 444 -10.25 -49.39 -41.20
CA ARG A 444 -10.05 -50.83 -40.96
C ARG A 444 -8.59 -51.27 -40.96
N ASN A 445 -7.68 -50.45 -41.49
CA ASN A 445 -6.22 -50.67 -41.43
C ASN A 445 -5.56 -50.06 -40.19
N MET A 446 -6.33 -49.33 -39.36
CA MET A 446 -5.85 -48.59 -38.18
C MET A 446 -6.20 -49.28 -36.85
N GLU A 447 -7.14 -50.23 -36.87
CA GLU A 447 -7.39 -51.23 -35.80
C GLU A 447 -6.43 -52.40 -35.98
#